data_AF-A0A2T6NA89-F1
#
_entry.id   AF-A0A2T6NA89-F1
#
_cell.length_a   1.000
_cell.length_b   1.000
_cell.length_c   1.000
_cell.angle_alpha   90.00
_cell.angle_beta   90.00
_cell.angle_gamma   90.00
#
_symmetry.space_group_name_H-M   'P 1'
#
loop_
_entity.id
_entity.type
_entity.pdbx_description
1 polymer ?
#
loop_
_entity_poly.entity_id
_entity_poly.type
_entity_poly.pdbx_seq_one_letter_code
_entity_poly.pdbx_strand_id
1 'polypeptide(L)'
;MVNIRTIRKSNLLAQINRFGSQREFAERVGLAPAHVSQLVTDRRNMGDEVARRIERNLDLADGYMDLQHPSRDYPDHHYTGHRDRVAETDSETLQALLLKADQMQQSLPAKTKKVILRIERAAMEGKLSDEDWEMLERLVDRFEKG
;
A
#
# COMPACT_ATOMS: atom_id res chain seq x y z
N MET A 1 7.24 -25.25 -1.93
CA MET A 1 7.02 -25.27 -3.40
C MET A 1 6.32 -23.97 -3.75
N VAL A 2 7.01 -23.03 -4.41
CA VAL A 2 6.42 -21.72 -4.75
C VAL A 2 5.40 -21.94 -5.87
N ASN A 3 4.16 -21.48 -5.67
CA ASN A 3 3.10 -21.65 -6.65
C ASN A 3 3.21 -20.57 -7.73
N ILE A 4 3.03 -20.93 -9.01
CA ILE A 4 3.04 -19.98 -10.14
C ILE A 4 2.07 -18.81 -9.94
N ARG A 5 0.96 -19.05 -9.23
CA ARG A 5 0.00 -18.00 -8.84
C ARG A 5 0.65 -16.93 -7.96
N THR A 6 1.46 -17.36 -6.99
CA THR A 6 2.17 -16.46 -6.07
C THR A 6 3.24 -15.65 -6.80
N ILE A 7 3.96 -16.28 -7.74
CA ILE A 7 4.98 -15.60 -8.57
C ILE A 7 4.32 -14.51 -9.42
N ARG A 8 3.26 -14.87 -10.17
CA ARG A 8 2.50 -13.92 -11.00
C ARG A 8 1.95 -12.74 -10.20
N LYS A 9 1.44 -13.00 -8.99
CA LYS A 9 0.92 -11.96 -8.10
C LYS A 9 2.01 -11.01 -7.63
N SER A 10 3.15 -11.54 -7.19
CA SER A 10 4.30 -10.72 -6.79
C SER A 10 4.80 -9.85 -7.94
N ASN A 11 4.93 -10.44 -9.14
CA ASN A 11 5.33 -9.72 -10.34
C ASN A 11 4.31 -8.66 -10.76
N LEU A 12 3.01 -8.94 -10.62
CA LEU A 12 1.94 -7.97 -10.86
C LEU A 12 2.09 -6.76 -9.93
N LEU A 13 2.22 -6.97 -8.63
CA LEU A 13 2.39 -5.89 -7.65
C LEU A 13 3.63 -5.06 -7.96
N ALA A 14 4.75 -5.70 -8.29
CA ALA A 14 5.96 -5.01 -8.69
C ALA A 14 5.75 -4.14 -9.94
N GLN A 15 5.03 -4.64 -10.96
CA GLN A 15 4.71 -3.83 -12.12
C GLN A 15 3.79 -2.67 -11.77
N ILE A 16 2.73 -2.88 -11.00
CA ILE A 16 1.81 -1.78 -10.65
C ILE A 16 2.57 -0.69 -9.86
N ASN A 17 3.46 -1.07 -8.93
CA ASN A 17 4.29 -0.11 -8.20
C ASN A 17 5.22 0.69 -9.12
N ARG A 18 5.74 0.12 -10.21
CA ARG A 18 6.52 0.88 -11.21
C ARG A 18 5.70 1.97 -11.91
N PHE A 19 4.39 1.78 -12.05
CA PHE A 19 3.49 2.77 -12.66
C PHE A 19 2.88 3.72 -11.64
N GLY A 20 3.06 3.50 -10.33
CA GLY A 20 2.53 4.36 -9.27
C GLY A 20 1.04 4.15 -8.96
N SER A 21 0.22 3.67 -9.92
CA SER A 21 -1.20 3.41 -9.67
C SER A 21 -1.76 2.20 -10.43
N GLN A 22 -2.76 1.53 -9.83
CA GLN A 22 -3.53 0.46 -10.50
C GLN A 22 -4.25 0.95 -11.77
N ARG A 23 -4.66 2.23 -11.79
CA ARG A 23 -5.39 2.80 -12.93
C ARG A 23 -4.46 3.01 -14.13
N GLU A 24 -3.30 3.63 -13.94
CA GLU A 24 -2.33 3.79 -15.02
C GLU A 24 -1.80 2.45 -15.50
N PHE A 25 -1.53 1.52 -14.58
CA PHE A 25 -1.17 0.16 -14.97
C PHE A 25 -2.27 -0.47 -15.85
N ALA A 26 -3.53 -0.41 -15.40
CA ALA A 26 -4.67 -0.98 -16.11
C ALA A 26 -4.79 -0.39 -17.53
N GLU A 27 -4.67 0.93 -17.67
CA GLU A 27 -4.68 1.62 -18.96
C GLU A 27 -3.52 1.17 -19.84
N ARG A 28 -2.31 1.08 -19.29
CA ARG A 28 -1.11 0.68 -20.04
C ARG A 28 -1.15 -0.76 -20.53
N VAL A 29 -1.77 -1.66 -19.77
CA VAL A 29 -1.95 -3.09 -20.16
C VAL A 29 -3.28 -3.37 -20.86
N GLY A 30 -4.11 -2.35 -21.03
CA GLY A 30 -5.45 -2.42 -21.62
C GLY A 30 -6.48 -3.21 -20.78
N LEU A 31 -6.23 -3.43 -19.50
CA LEU A 31 -7.19 -4.11 -18.62
C LEU A 31 -8.15 -3.11 -17.98
N ALA A 32 -9.34 -3.59 -17.60
CA ALA A 32 -10.24 -2.78 -16.79
C ALA A 32 -9.67 -2.65 -15.35
N PRO A 33 -9.74 -1.47 -14.71
CA PRO A 33 -9.27 -1.28 -13.33
C PRO A 33 -9.91 -2.26 -12.33
N ALA A 34 -11.18 -2.59 -12.52
CA ALA A 34 -11.88 -3.60 -11.73
C ALA A 34 -11.27 -4.99 -11.88
N HIS A 35 -10.82 -5.36 -13.09
CA HIS A 35 -10.15 -6.64 -13.33
C HIS A 35 -8.77 -6.67 -12.66
N VAL A 36 -8.01 -5.57 -12.72
CA VAL A 36 -6.72 -5.45 -12.00
C VAL A 36 -6.92 -5.57 -10.49
N SER A 37 -7.92 -4.89 -9.94
CA SER A 37 -8.27 -4.96 -8.51
C SER A 37 -8.62 -6.40 -8.08
N GLN A 38 -9.35 -7.17 -8.91
CA GLN A 38 -9.64 -8.58 -8.64
C GLN A 38 -8.39 -9.47 -8.60
N LEU A 39 -7.38 -9.17 -9.43
CA LEU A 39 -6.10 -9.90 -9.46
C LEU A 39 -5.24 -9.58 -8.24
N VAL A 40 -5.25 -8.32 -7.79
CA VAL A 40 -4.51 -7.86 -6.59
C VAL A 40 -5.13 -8.42 -5.31
N THR A 41 -6.47 -8.40 -5.20
CA THR A 41 -7.22 -8.84 -4.01
C THR A 41 -7.39 -10.36 -3.91
N ASP A 42 -6.75 -11.14 -4.78
CA ASP A 42 -6.86 -12.60 -4.87
C ASP A 42 -8.28 -13.14 -5.12
N ARG A 43 -9.24 -12.26 -5.44
CA ARG A 43 -10.59 -12.66 -5.86
C ARG A 43 -10.57 -13.41 -7.19
N ARG A 44 -9.57 -13.15 -8.03
CA ARG A 44 -9.32 -13.87 -9.28
C ARG A 44 -7.83 -14.12 -9.46
N ASN A 45 -7.47 -15.33 -9.87
CA ASN A 45 -6.08 -15.66 -10.20
C ASN A 45 -5.70 -15.14 -11.59
N MET A 46 -4.43 -14.78 -11.76
CA MET A 46 -3.86 -14.43 -13.07
C MET A 46 -3.67 -15.69 -13.93
N GLY A 47 -4.52 -15.86 -14.93
CA GLY A 47 -4.37 -16.89 -15.97
C GLY A 47 -3.32 -16.51 -17.01
N ASP A 48 -2.98 -17.49 -17.86
CA ASP A 48 -1.92 -17.35 -18.87
C ASP A 48 -2.21 -16.23 -19.87
N GLU A 49 -3.46 -16.09 -20.30
CA GLU A 49 -3.88 -15.04 -21.22
C GLU A 49 -3.61 -13.64 -20.65
N VAL A 50 -3.91 -13.44 -19.36
CA VAL A 50 -3.68 -12.17 -18.66
C VAL A 50 -2.19 -11.91 -18.47
N ALA A 51 -1.42 -12.94 -18.09
CA ALA A 51 0.03 -12.84 -17.96
C ALA A 51 0.70 -12.43 -19.28
N ARG A 52 0.41 -13.17 -20.36
CA ARG A 52 0.94 -12.90 -21.72
C ARG A 52 0.46 -11.58 -22.30
N ARG A 53 -0.73 -11.11 -21.90
CA ARG A 53 -1.22 -9.78 -22.28
C ARG A 53 -0.43 -8.68 -21.58
N ILE A 54 -0.20 -8.80 -20.27
CA ILE A 54 0.61 -7.83 -19.50
C ILE A 54 2.02 -7.76 -20.11
N GLU A 55 2.64 -8.91 -20.37
CA GLU A 55 3.99 -8.98 -20.95
C GLU A 55 4.08 -8.22 -22.28
N ARG A 56 3.17 -8.49 -23.21
CA ARG A 56 3.15 -7.83 -24.53
C ARG A 56 2.91 -6.33 -24.47
N ASN A 57 2.01 -5.86 -23.59
CA ASN A 57 1.70 -4.43 -23.52
C ASN A 57 2.77 -3.61 -22.78
N LEU A 58 3.59 -4.28 -21.96
CA LEU A 58 4.69 -3.66 -21.22
C LEU A 58 6.06 -3.91 -21.86
N ASP A 59 6.10 -4.50 -23.07
CA ASP A 59 7.32 -4.88 -23.77
C ASP A 59 8.27 -5.74 -22.91
N LEU A 60 7.69 -6.64 -22.11
CA LEU A 60 8.44 -7.59 -21.28
C LEU A 60 8.74 -8.87 -22.08
N ALA A 61 9.76 -9.60 -21.63
CA ALA A 61 10.06 -10.93 -22.18
C ALA A 61 8.89 -11.91 -21.96
N ASP A 62 8.69 -12.83 -22.91
CA ASP A 62 7.70 -13.90 -22.75
C ASP A 62 8.04 -14.74 -21.51
N GLY A 63 7.04 -14.99 -20.66
CA GLY A 63 7.23 -15.73 -19.42
C GLY A 63 7.79 -14.90 -18.28
N TYR A 64 8.01 -13.59 -18.46
CA TYR A 64 8.45 -12.71 -17.38
C TYR A 64 7.56 -12.82 -16.14
N MET A 65 6.24 -12.90 -16.29
CA MET A 65 5.31 -13.01 -15.17
C MET A 65 5.37 -14.37 -14.47
N ASP A 66 5.93 -15.39 -15.11
CA ASP A 66 6.05 -16.76 -14.61
C ASP A 66 7.38 -17.00 -13.89
N LEU A 67 8.36 -16.11 -14.06
CA LEU A 67 9.67 -16.20 -13.45
C LEU A 67 9.71 -15.44 -12.12
N GLN A 68 10.36 -16.02 -11.12
CA GLN A 68 10.59 -15.35 -9.86
C GLN A 68 11.68 -14.30 -10.05
N HIS A 69 11.31 -13.02 -9.93
CA HIS A 69 12.27 -11.92 -9.96
C HIS A 69 12.65 -11.53 -8.53
N PRO A 70 13.92 -11.18 -8.27
CA PRO A 70 14.30 -10.60 -7.00
C PRO A 70 13.49 -9.31 -6.81
N SER A 71 12.67 -9.28 -5.75
CA SER A 71 11.98 -8.08 -5.32
C SER A 71 13.05 -7.04 -4.98
N ARG A 72 13.34 -6.13 -5.93
CA ARG A 72 13.96 -4.86 -5.58
C ARG A 72 13.02 -4.26 -4.53
N ASP A 73 13.52 -4.02 -3.32
CA ASP A 73 12.78 -3.44 -2.21
C ASP A 73 11.98 -2.22 -2.69
N TYR A 74 10.71 -2.44 -3.02
CA TYR A 74 9.73 -1.39 -3.16
C TYR A 74 8.91 -1.49 -1.89
N PRO A 75 8.95 -0.46 -1.01
CA PRO A 75 8.28 -0.50 0.27
C PRO A 75 6.82 -0.87 0.04
N ASP A 76 6.37 -1.82 0.87
CA ASP A 76 5.05 -2.44 0.84
C ASP A 76 3.96 -1.36 1.03
N HIS A 77 3.56 -0.73 -0.07
CA HIS A 77 2.43 0.19 -0.08
C HIS A 77 1.15 -0.64 -0.14
N HIS A 78 0.61 -0.91 1.04
CA HIS A 78 -0.78 -1.28 1.24
C HIS A 78 -1.67 -0.36 0.36
N TYR A 79 -2.31 -0.95 -0.66
CA TYR A 79 -3.20 -0.26 -1.59
C TYR A 79 -4.46 0.23 -0.87
N THR A 80 -4.42 1.44 -0.33
CA THR A 80 -5.61 2.23 -0.02
C THR A 80 -5.91 3.11 -1.23
N GLY A 81 -7.01 2.82 -1.92
CA GLY A 81 -7.45 3.61 -3.06
C GLY A 81 -7.79 5.04 -2.66
N HIS A 82 -7.00 6.01 -3.10
CA HIS A 82 -7.34 7.45 -3.15
C HIS A 82 -6.41 8.08 -4.21
N ARG A 83 -6.90 8.40 -5.42
CA ARG A 83 -7.64 9.60 -5.86
C ARG A 83 -6.71 10.78 -6.18
N ASP A 84 -6.59 11.04 -7.48
CA ASP A 84 -6.31 12.30 -8.17
C ASP A 84 -4.99 13.07 -7.92
N ARG A 85 -4.34 13.39 -9.07
CA ARG A 85 -3.33 14.45 -9.31
C ARG A 85 -2.03 14.21 -8.53
N VAL A 86 -0.82 14.43 -9.04
CA VAL A 86 -0.30 15.59 -9.77
C VAL A 86 1.02 15.13 -10.39
N ALA A 87 1.31 15.49 -11.64
CA ALA A 87 2.67 15.39 -12.16
C ALA A 87 3.37 16.74 -11.93
N GLU A 88 4.62 16.65 -11.46
CA GLU A 88 5.69 17.68 -11.53
C GLU A 88 5.84 18.72 -10.41
N THR A 89 4.93 18.84 -9.44
CA THR A 89 5.13 19.74 -8.26
C THR A 89 5.83 19.09 -7.07
N ASP A 90 6.26 17.83 -7.21
CA ASP A 90 6.39 16.92 -6.09
C ASP A 90 7.77 16.89 -5.41
N SER A 91 8.86 17.28 -6.07
CA SER A 91 10.18 17.16 -5.42
C SER A 91 10.38 18.18 -4.29
N GLU A 92 10.00 19.45 -4.53
CA GLU A 92 10.09 20.52 -3.51
C GLU A 92 9.01 20.38 -2.44
N THR A 93 7.81 19.94 -2.82
CA THR A 93 6.71 19.71 -1.87
C THR A 93 6.93 18.44 -1.06
N LEU A 94 7.43 17.32 -1.60
CA LEU A 94 7.83 16.16 -0.81
C LEU A 94 8.97 16.51 0.13
N GLN A 95 9.98 17.27 -0.31
CA GLN A 95 11.07 17.68 0.57
C GLN A 95 10.55 18.54 1.72
N ALA A 96 9.66 19.50 1.44
CA ALA A 96 9.01 20.30 2.47
C ALA A 96 8.10 19.48 3.40
N LEU A 97 7.40 18.47 2.87
CA LEU A 97 6.55 17.55 3.63
C LEU A 97 7.37 16.57 4.48
N LEU A 98 8.50 16.08 3.98
CA LEU A 98 9.45 15.23 4.70
C LEU A 98 10.10 16.02 5.83
N LEU A 99 10.50 17.27 5.57
CA LEU A 99 11.03 18.16 6.60
C LEU A 99 9.99 18.47 7.68
N LYS A 100 8.72 18.68 7.27
CA LYS A 100 7.59 18.85 8.20
C LYS A 100 7.29 17.57 8.96
N ALA A 101 7.34 16.40 8.34
CA ALA A 101 7.10 15.11 8.99
C ALA A 101 8.19 14.80 10.02
N ASP A 102 9.45 15.12 9.73
CA ASP A 102 10.56 15.01 10.68
C ASP A 102 10.37 16.00 11.85
N GLN A 103 10.00 17.26 11.57
CA GLN A 103 9.64 18.25 12.59
C GLN A 103 8.42 17.83 13.44
N MET A 104 7.42 17.17 12.84
CA MET A 104 6.24 16.64 13.55
C MET A 104 6.59 15.42 14.40
N GLN A 105 7.47 14.52 13.92
CA GLN A 105 8.01 13.42 14.72
C GLN A 105 8.87 13.91 15.89
N GLN A 106 9.52 15.07 15.75
CA GLN A 106 10.22 15.77 16.82
C GLN A 106 9.26 16.45 17.83
N SER A 107 7.97 16.62 17.50
CA SER A 107 7.01 17.39 18.30
C SER A 107 6.19 16.59 19.32
N LEU A 108 6.25 15.25 19.32
CA LEU A 108 5.59 14.46 20.37
C LEU A 108 6.55 14.29 21.55
N PRO A 109 6.26 14.87 22.74
CA PRO A 109 7.08 14.66 23.92
C PRO A 109 7.30 13.17 24.15
N ALA A 110 8.48 12.78 24.64
CA ALA A 110 8.83 11.37 24.87
C ALA A 110 7.77 10.63 25.71
N LYS A 111 7.12 11.35 26.63
CA LYS A 111 5.99 10.87 27.42
C LYS A 111 4.78 10.47 26.56
N THR A 112 4.42 11.30 25.58
CA THR A 112 3.29 11.06 24.68
C THR A 112 3.54 9.85 23.78
N LYS A 113 4.73 9.75 23.18
CA LYS A 113 5.13 8.58 22.37
C LYS A 113 5.04 7.27 23.17
N LYS A 114 5.51 7.30 24.43
CA LYS A 114 5.49 6.13 25.32
C LYS A 114 4.06 5.66 25.64
N VAL A 115 3.11 6.58 25.77
CA VAL A 115 1.70 6.23 26.03
C VAL A 115 1.08 5.58 24.79
N ILE A 116 1.26 6.18 23.61
CA ILE A 116 0.71 5.66 22.35
C ILE A 116 1.22 4.24 22.06
N LEU A 117 2.54 4.01 22.18
CA LEU A 117 3.14 2.69 21.96
C LEU A 117 2.61 1.60 22.91
N ARG A 118 2.24 1.98 24.14
CA ARG A 118 1.68 1.03 25.12
C ARG A 118 0.25 0.64 24.77
N ILE A 119 -0.54 1.59 24.26
CA ILE A 119 -1.91 1.35 23.80
C ILE A 119 -1.89 0.46 22.55
N GLU A 120 -1.03 0.77 21.58
CA GLU A 120 -0.85 -0.03 20.37
C GLU A 120 -0.48 -1.48 20.69
N ARG A 121 0.49 -1.70 21.58
CA ARG A 121 0.87 -3.04 22.00
C ARG A 121 -0.29 -3.79 22.68
N ALA A 122 -1.03 -3.12 23.55
CA ALA A 122 -2.19 -3.73 24.23
C ALA A 122 -3.29 -4.11 23.23
N ALA A 123 -3.49 -3.31 22.18
CA ALA A 123 -4.42 -3.61 21.09
C ALA A 123 -3.99 -4.86 20.30
N MET A 124 -2.71 -4.92 19.89
CA MET A 124 -2.15 -6.05 19.15
C MET A 124 -2.19 -7.36 19.94
N GLU A 125 -2.05 -7.29 21.27
CA GLU A 125 -2.11 -8.45 22.17
C GLU A 125 -3.55 -8.82 22.56
N GLY A 126 -4.57 -8.10 22.06
CA GLY A 126 -5.99 -8.33 22.38
C GLY A 126 -6.33 -8.08 23.85
N LYS A 127 -5.56 -7.21 24.52
CA LYS A 127 -5.69 -6.90 25.95
C LYS A 127 -6.58 -5.69 26.25
N LEU A 128 -7.05 -4.99 25.23
CA LEU A 128 -8.00 -3.89 25.37
C LEU A 128 -9.42 -4.46 25.31
N SER A 129 -10.18 -4.24 26.38
CA SER A 129 -11.60 -4.60 26.43
C SER A 129 -12.46 -3.54 25.74
N ASP A 130 -13.72 -3.87 25.49
CA ASP A 130 -14.69 -2.93 24.91
C ASP A 130 -14.87 -1.68 25.79
N GLU A 131 -14.79 -1.82 27.13
CA GLU A 131 -14.83 -0.70 28.08
C GLU A 131 -13.60 0.22 27.95
N ASP A 132 -12.42 -0.37 27.71
CA ASP A 132 -11.19 0.40 27.48
C ASP A 132 -11.27 1.21 26.18
N TRP A 133 -11.89 0.65 25.13
CA TRP A 133 -12.13 1.35 23.87
C TRP A 133 -13.11 2.51 24.02
N GLU A 134 -14.24 2.29 24.71
CA GLU A 134 -15.19 3.37 24.99
C GLU A 134 -14.54 4.52 25.76
N MET A 135 -13.67 4.21 26.73
CA MET A 135 -12.95 5.23 27.49
C MET A 135 -11.98 6.03 26.60
N LEU A 136 -11.27 5.36 25.69
CA LEU A 136 -10.37 6.01 24.73
C LEU A 136 -11.13 6.92 23.76
N GLU A 137 -12.27 6.47 23.24
CA GLU A 137 -13.12 7.29 22.36
C GLU A 137 -13.65 8.53 23.07
N ARG A 138 -14.18 8.38 24.30
CA ARG A 138 -14.63 9.52 25.12
C ARG A 138 -13.51 10.53 25.38
N LEU A 139 -12.28 10.06 25.52
CA LEU A 139 -11.11 10.90 25.76
C LEU A 139 -10.68 11.66 24.50
N VAL A 140 -10.76 11.04 23.32
CA VAL A 140 -10.53 11.68 22.02
C VAL A 140 -11.61 12.73 21.74
N ASP A 141 -12.89 12.37 21.90
CA ASP A 141 -14.04 13.27 21.76
C ASP A 141 -13.89 14.54 22.60
N ARG A 142 -13.38 14.40 23.82
CA ARG A 142 -13.14 15.52 24.73
C ARG A 142 -12.04 16.45 24.22
N PHE A 143 -11.02 15.93 23.55
CA PHE A 143 -9.94 16.74 22.97
C PHE A 143 -10.35 17.43 21.67
N GLU A 144 -11.30 16.88 20.92
CA GLU A 144 -11.80 17.49 19.67
C GLU A 144 -12.86 18.57 19.92
N LYS A 145 -13.56 18.52 21.06
CA LYS A 145 -14.61 19.47 21.46
C LYS A 145 -14.10 20.66 22.29
N GLY A 146 -12.82 20.69 22.68
CA GLY A 146 -12.21 21.76 23.49
C GLY A 146 -11.23 22.60 22.70
#